data_AF-A0A2H0QQW5-F1
#
_entry.id   AF-A0A2H0QQW5-F1
#
_cell.length_a   1.000
_cell.length_b   1.000
_cell.length_c   1.000
_cell.angle_alpha   90.00
_cell.angle_beta   90.00
_cell.angle_gamma   90.00
#
_symmetry.space_group_name_H-M   'P 1'
#
loop_
_entity.id
_entity.type
_entity.pdbx_description
1 polymer ?
#
loop_
_entity_poly.entity_id
_entity_poly.type
_entity_poly.pdbx_seq_one_letter_code
_entity_poly.pdbx_strand_id
1 'polypeptide(L)'
;MKMDLIVVYAPTHTSGFKVLDVFDERGLIEYQIVEQAASRFLSEDRLAEDPIHPVFDQMELLRNFSMECSELSGHASARLMSNEELNQILLSVDHVPEFVEQINKNGQLLENPNSNNGKGLWGKLFN
;
A
#
# COMPACT_ATOMS: atom_id res chain seq x y z
N MET A 1 -5.16 11.54 -14.57
CA MET A 1 -4.42 10.29 -14.32
C MET A 1 -4.76 9.88 -12.90
N LYS A 2 -5.29 8.68 -12.66
CA LYS A 2 -5.52 8.18 -11.30
C LYS A 2 -4.19 7.61 -10.80
N MET A 3 -3.80 7.92 -9.57
CA MET A 3 -2.55 7.39 -9.01
C MET A 3 -2.83 5.98 -8.47
N ASP A 4 -1.83 5.10 -8.55
CA ASP A 4 -1.89 3.83 -7.81
C ASP A 4 -1.86 4.13 -6.31
N LEU A 5 -2.43 3.24 -5.49
CA LEU A 5 -2.22 3.32 -4.04
C LEU A 5 -0.73 3.15 -3.75
N ILE A 6 -0.11 4.04 -2.99
CA ILE A 6 1.31 3.92 -2.62
C ILE A 6 1.40 3.45 -1.18
N VAL A 7 2.20 2.41 -0.95
CA VAL A 7 2.57 1.91 0.37
C VAL A 7 4.07 2.12 0.54
N VAL A 8 4.44 2.91 1.54
CA VAL A 8 5.83 3.22 1.90
C VAL A 8 6.23 2.39 3.11
N TYR A 9 7.39 1.76 3.04
CA TYR A 9 7.92 0.97 4.15
C TYR A 9 9.39 1.27 4.45
N ALA A 10 9.83 0.96 5.66
CA ALA A 10 11.24 0.96 6.03
C ALA A 10 11.65 -0.37 6.68
N PRO A 11 12.86 -0.88 6.42
CA PRO A 11 13.38 -2.02 7.16
C PRO A 11 13.54 -1.66 8.64
N THR A 12 13.21 -2.59 9.53
CA THR A 12 13.42 -2.45 10.97
C THR A 12 14.77 -3.02 11.38
N HIS A 13 15.25 -2.66 12.58
CA HIS A 13 16.49 -3.20 13.13
C HIS A 13 16.43 -4.71 13.44
N THR A 14 15.24 -5.30 13.45
CA THR A 14 15.00 -6.71 13.80
C THR A 14 14.61 -7.56 12.58
N SER A 15 15.02 -7.16 11.38
CA SER A 15 14.74 -7.86 10.11
C SER A 15 13.27 -7.85 9.64
N GLY A 16 12.45 -6.93 10.15
CA GLY A 16 11.09 -6.70 9.69
C GLY A 16 10.95 -5.49 8.78
N PHE A 17 9.71 -5.14 8.44
CA PHE A 17 9.36 -4.02 7.58
C PHE A 17 8.23 -3.23 8.23
N LYS A 18 8.49 -1.98 8.61
CA LYS A 18 7.50 -1.06 9.17
C LYS A 18 6.85 -0.27 8.05
N VAL A 19 5.53 -0.29 7.97
CA VAL A 19 4.77 0.62 7.10
C VAL A 19 4.86 2.03 7.68
N LEU A 20 5.21 3.01 6.85
CA LEU A 20 5.32 4.41 7.25
C LEU A 20 4.10 5.20 6.82
N ASP A 21 3.71 5.04 5.55
CA ASP A 21 2.60 5.80 4.97
C ASP A 21 1.89 4.95 3.92
N VAL A 22 0.58 5.16 3.83
CA VAL A 22 -0.27 4.60 2.79
C VAL A 22 -1.11 5.75 2.22
N PHE A 23 -0.95 6.08 0.93
CA PHE A 23 -1.57 7.26 0.34
C PHE A 23 -1.90 7.11 -1.15
N ASP A 24 -2.85 7.91 -1.62
CA ASP A 24 -3.25 8.02 -3.02
C ASP A 24 -3.30 9.49 -3.47
N GLU A 25 -3.89 9.80 -4.64
CA GLU A 25 -3.97 11.18 -5.13
C GLU A 25 -4.80 12.13 -4.23
N ARG A 26 -5.58 11.59 -3.30
CA ARG A 26 -6.41 12.32 -2.33
C ARG A 26 -5.66 12.55 -1.01
N GLY A 27 -4.51 11.91 -0.82
CA GLY A 27 -3.68 12.01 0.39
C GLY A 27 -3.62 10.69 1.16
N LEU A 28 -3.38 10.79 2.47
CA LEU A 28 -3.28 9.64 3.36
C LEU A 28 -4.58 8.83 3.37
N ILE A 29 -4.44 7.50 3.33
CA ILE A 29 -5.56 6.58 3.49
C ILE A 29 -6.03 6.59 4.94
N GLU A 30 -7.35 6.43 5.12
CA GLU A 30 -7.98 6.33 6.43
C GLU A 30 -7.36 5.21 7.27
N TYR A 31 -7.04 5.51 8.53
CA TYR A 31 -6.35 4.56 9.40
C TYR A 31 -7.17 3.26 9.59
N GLN A 32 -8.50 3.34 9.57
CA GLN A 32 -9.38 2.18 9.72
C GLN A 32 -9.16 1.17 8.57
N ILE A 33 -8.86 1.66 7.37
CA ILE A 33 -8.55 0.79 6.21
C ILE A 33 -7.21 0.10 6.44
N VAL A 34 -6.20 0.83 6.93
CA VAL A 34 -4.87 0.28 7.25
C VAL A 34 -4.97 -0.78 8.35
N GLU A 35 -5.67 -0.47 9.44
CA GLU A 35 -5.89 -1.39 10.56
C GLU A 35 -6.67 -2.64 10.11
N GLN A 36 -7.76 -2.46 9.36
CA GLN A 36 -8.55 -3.58 8.83
C GLN A 36 -7.71 -4.47 7.92
N ALA A 37 -6.88 -3.89 7.04
CA ALA A 37 -5.98 -4.65 6.20
C ALA A 37 -4.94 -5.43 7.02
N ALA A 38 -4.30 -4.77 7.97
CA ALA A 38 -3.28 -5.37 8.82
C ALA A 38 -3.83 -6.51 9.69
N SER A 39 -5.09 -6.43 10.12
CA SER A 39 -5.76 -7.46 10.91
C SER A 39 -5.92 -8.82 10.22
N ARG A 40 -5.79 -8.86 8.89
CA ARG A 40 -5.80 -10.14 8.15
C ARG A 40 -4.49 -10.91 8.25
N PHE A 41 -3.41 -10.25 8.68
CA PHE A 41 -2.06 -10.80 8.64
C PHE A 41 -1.32 -10.75 9.98
N LEU A 42 -1.73 -9.84 10.87
CA LEU A 42 -1.12 -9.63 12.19
C LEU A 42 -2.07 -10.06 13.30
N SER A 43 -1.51 -10.51 14.43
CA SER A 43 -2.28 -10.79 15.65
C SER A 43 -2.75 -9.50 16.32
N GLU A 44 -3.79 -9.61 17.15
CA GLU A 44 -4.33 -8.47 17.91
C GLU A 44 -3.25 -7.79 18.77
N ASP A 45 -2.39 -8.57 19.44
CA ASP A 45 -1.29 -8.03 20.25
C ASP A 45 -0.34 -7.13 19.43
N ARG A 46 -0.02 -7.53 18.19
CA ARG A 46 0.85 -6.76 17.29
C ARG A 46 0.19 -5.48 16.81
N LEU A 47 -1.12 -5.52 16.54
CA LEU A 47 -1.88 -4.34 16.14
C LEU A 47 -2.00 -3.34 17.29
N ALA A 48 -2.13 -3.82 18.52
CA ALA A 48 -2.23 -2.95 19.69
C ALA A 48 -0.96 -2.12 19.95
N GLU A 49 0.21 -2.58 19.48
CA GLU A 49 1.48 -1.86 19.62
C GLU A 49 1.52 -0.58 18.76
N ASP A 50 1.12 -0.67 17.48
CA ASP A 50 1.09 0.46 16.53
C ASP A 50 0.12 0.13 15.37
N PRO A 51 -1.20 0.42 15.51
CA PRO A 51 -2.21 -0.01 14.55
C PRO A 51 -2.13 0.77 13.22
N ILE A 52 -1.46 1.93 13.23
CA ILE A 52 -1.34 2.82 12.07
C ILE A 52 -0.09 2.48 11.25
N HIS A 53 0.98 2.02 11.91
CA HIS A 53 2.26 1.69 11.27
C HIS A 53 2.65 0.24 11.53
N PRO A 54 1.88 -0.73 10.99
CA PRO A 54 2.09 -2.15 11.24
C PRO A 54 3.51 -2.59 10.82
N VAL A 55 4.06 -3.55 11.56
CA VAL A 55 5.36 -4.16 11.28
C VAL A 55 5.17 -5.59 10.81
N PHE A 56 5.73 -5.91 9.65
CA PHE A 56 5.67 -7.23 9.04
C PHE A 56 7.04 -7.89 9.08
N ASP A 57 7.11 -9.15 9.51
CA ASP A 57 8.37 -9.89 9.59
C ASP A 57 8.86 -10.39 8.22
N GLN A 58 8.02 -10.31 7.18
CA GLN A 58 8.30 -10.84 5.84
C GLN A 58 7.79 -9.90 4.75
N MET A 59 8.58 -9.78 3.67
CA MET A 59 8.21 -8.97 2.50
C MET A 59 6.94 -9.48 1.81
N GLU A 60 6.71 -10.79 1.81
CA GLU A 60 5.49 -11.38 1.25
C GLU A 60 4.22 -10.90 1.99
N LEU A 61 4.26 -10.84 3.32
CA LEU A 61 3.15 -10.32 4.12
C LEU A 61 2.90 -8.83 3.87
N LEU A 62 3.97 -8.03 3.76
CA LEU A 62 3.86 -6.61 3.41
C LEU A 62 3.23 -6.40 2.02
N ARG A 63 3.58 -7.24 1.03
CA ARG A 63 2.95 -7.21 -0.29
C ARG A 63 1.47 -7.56 -0.22
N ASN A 64 1.11 -8.60 0.53
CA ASN A 64 -0.29 -9.01 0.71
C ASN A 64 -1.10 -7.94 1.44
N PHE A 65 -0.53 -7.29 2.46
CA PHE A 65 -1.10 -6.12 3.11
C PHE A 65 -1.35 -4.98 2.13
N SER A 66 -0.36 -4.67 1.26
CA SER A 66 -0.48 -3.58 0.28
C SER A 66 -1.63 -3.84 -0.70
N MET A 67 -1.80 -5.10 -1.10
CA MET A 67 -2.93 -5.53 -1.93
C MET A 67 -4.27 -5.41 -1.23
N GLU A 68 -4.33 -5.80 0.04
CA GLU A 68 -5.52 -5.67 0.86
C GLU A 68 -5.93 -4.20 1.03
N CYS A 69 -4.98 -3.30 1.30
CA CYS A 69 -5.24 -1.87 1.32
C CYS A 69 -5.78 -1.37 -0.02
N SER A 70 -5.24 -1.85 -1.16
CA SER A 70 -5.74 -1.46 -2.48
C SER A 70 -7.19 -1.87 -2.69
N GLU A 71 -7.56 -3.08 -2.27
CA GLU A 71 -8.93 -3.60 -2.41
C GLU A 71 -9.91 -2.82 -1.53
N LEU A 72 -9.58 -2.63 -0.26
CA LEU A 72 -10.42 -1.89 0.70
C LEU A 72 -10.58 -0.40 0.33
N SER A 73 -9.57 0.21 -0.28
CA SER A 73 -9.61 1.62 -0.70
C SER A 73 -10.13 1.85 -2.13
N GLY A 74 -10.46 0.77 -2.87
CA GLY A 74 -11.03 0.86 -4.22
C GLY A 74 -10.02 1.18 -5.33
N HIS A 75 -8.77 0.74 -5.16
CA HIS A 75 -7.70 0.85 -6.16
C HIS A 75 -7.50 -0.50 -6.88
N ALA A 76 -7.19 -0.43 -8.19
CA ALA A 76 -6.93 -1.63 -9.00
C ALA A 76 -5.55 -2.25 -8.72
N SER A 77 -4.64 -1.45 -8.16
CA SER A 77 -3.23 -1.76 -7.95
C SER A 77 -2.70 -0.98 -6.75
N ALA A 78 -1.64 -1.51 -6.17
CA ALA A 78 -0.78 -0.80 -5.23
C ALA A 78 0.65 -0.72 -5.78
N ARG A 79 1.39 0.28 -5.33
CA ARG A 79 2.82 0.41 -5.50
C ARG A 79 3.48 0.29 -4.14
N LEU A 80 4.38 -0.67 -4.02
CA LEU A 80 5.20 -0.84 -2.84
C LEU A 80 6.56 -0.18 -3.07
N MET A 81 6.98 0.66 -2.13
CA MET A 81 8.22 1.42 -2.22
C MET A 81 8.88 1.57 -0.86
N SER A 82 10.21 1.49 -0.81
CA SER A 82 10.94 1.78 0.42
C SER A 82 11.03 3.29 0.69
N ASN A 83 11.17 3.68 1.96
CA ASN A 83 11.39 5.06 2.36
C ASN A 83 12.66 5.64 1.73
N GLU A 84 13.69 4.82 1.52
CA GLU A 84 14.92 5.26 0.86
C GLU A 84 14.66 5.66 -0.59
N GLU A 85 13.96 4.82 -1.36
CA GLU A 85 13.57 5.12 -2.73
C GLU A 85 12.69 6.38 -2.83
N LEU A 86 11.71 6.52 -1.93
CA LEU A 86 10.86 7.71 -1.88
C LEU A 86 11.68 8.99 -1.64
N ASN A 87 12.63 8.95 -0.68
CA ASN A 87 13.48 10.10 -0.39
C ASN A 87 14.39 10.45 -1.58
N GLN A 88 14.93 9.46 -2.30
CA GLN A 88 15.71 9.74 -3.52
C GLN A 88 14.86 10.43 -4.59
N ILE A 89 13.60 10.02 -4.76
CA ILE A 89 12.68 10.66 -5.70
C ILE A 89 12.42 12.10 -5.27
N LEU A 90 12.07 12.33 -4.01
CA LEU A 90 11.79 13.66 -3.46
C LEU A 90 12.97 14.63 -3.62
N LEU A 91 14.21 14.13 -3.57
CA LEU A 91 15.42 14.92 -3.78
C LEU A 91 15.72 15.17 -5.27
N SER A 92 15.14 14.39 -6.19
CA SER A 92 15.42 14.45 -7.63
C SER A 92 14.39 15.22 -8.46
N VAL A 93 13.24 15.58 -7.87
CA VAL A 93 12.11 16.16 -8.60
C VAL A 93 11.74 17.54 -8.05
N ASP A 94 11.47 18.48 -8.95
CA ASP A 94 11.11 19.86 -8.59
C ASP A 94 9.59 20.12 -8.65
N HIS A 95 8.81 19.20 -9.22
CA HIS A 95 7.36 19.37 -9.36
C HIS A 95 6.55 18.07 -9.37
N VAL A 96 5.27 18.17 -8.96
CA VAL A 96 4.35 17.04 -8.74
C VAL A 96 4.22 16.07 -9.92
N PRO A 97 4.11 16.51 -11.20
CA PRO A 97 3.99 15.56 -12.32
C PRO A 97 5.18 14.59 -12.44
N GLU A 98 6.40 15.08 -12.20
CA GLU A 98 7.62 14.29 -12.28
C GLU A 98 7.74 13.37 -11.08
N PHE A 99 7.35 13.83 -9.89
CA PHE A 99 7.22 12.98 -8.71
C PHE A 99 6.35 11.74 -9.01
N VAL A 100 5.17 11.95 -9.59
CA VAL A 100 4.25 10.85 -9.95
C VAL A 100 4.88 9.93 -11.00
N GLU A 101 5.56 10.47 -12.00
CA GLU A 101 6.27 9.67 -13.01
C GLU A 101 7.37 8.79 -12.38
N GLN A 102 8.18 9.37 -11.50
CA GLN A 102 9.26 8.64 -10.81
C GLN A 102 8.71 7.58 -9.85
N ILE A 103 7.62 7.86 -9.14
CA ILE A 103 6.93 6.85 -8.32
C ILE A 103 6.46 5.68 -9.21
N ASN A 104 5.85 5.98 -10.35
CA ASN A 104 5.37 4.94 -11.27
C ASN A 104 6.50 4.13 -11.91
N LYS A 105 7.68 4.72 -12.06
CA LYS A 105 8.86 4.07 -12.64
C LYS A 105 9.59 3.19 -11.62
N ASN A 106 9.77 3.66 -10.39
CA ASN A 106 10.62 3.02 -9.39
C ASN A 106 9.84 2.15 -8.40
N GLY A 107 8.57 2.49 -8.13
CA GLY A 107 7.73 1.73 -7.22
C GLY A 107 7.34 0.38 -7.80
N GLN A 108 7.43 -0.67 -6.98
CA GLN A 108 7.04 -2.01 -7.39
C GLN A 108 5.52 -2.08 -7.56
N LEU A 109 5.06 -2.20 -8.80
CA LEU A 109 3.66 -2.41 -9.11
C LEU A 109 3.20 -3.79 -8.62
N LEU A 110 2.13 -3.79 -7.83
CA LEU A 110 1.39 -4.96 -7.41
C LEU A 110 -0.01 -4.86 -8.04
N GLU A 111 -0.27 -5.72 -9.02
CA GLU A 111 -1.58 -5.78 -9.68
C GLU A 111 -2.53 -6.65 -8.87
N ASN A 112 -3.76 -6.18 -8.64
CA ASN A 112 -4.78 -7.02 -8.02
C ASN A 112 -5.28 -8.01 -9.05
N PRO A 113 -5.07 -9.33 -8.91
CA PRO A 113 -5.59 -10.32 -9.85
C PRO A 113 -7.12 -10.32 -9.89
N ASN A 114 -7.79 -9.77 -8.86
CA ASN A 114 -9.23 -9.62 -8.80
C ASN A 114 -9.74 -8.27 -9.37
N SER A 115 -8.87 -7.32 -9.74
CA SER A 115 -9.30 -6.03 -10.33
C SER A 115 -9.97 -6.19 -11.70
N ASN A 116 -9.58 -7.21 -12.48
CA ASN A 116 -10.21 -7.56 -13.75
C ASN A 116 -11.46 -8.43 -13.58
N ASN A 117 -11.75 -8.90 -12.36
CA ASN A 117 -13.01 -9.56 -12.06
C ASN A 117 -14.07 -8.51 -11.70
N GLY A 118 -14.51 -7.75 -12.71
CA GLY A 118 -15.79 -7.04 -12.74
C GLY A 118 -17.02 -7.96 -12.62
N LYS A 119 -16.91 -9.04 -11.85
CA LYS A 119 -17.92 -10.00 -11.42
C LYS A 119 -17.52 -10.57 -10.05
N GLY A 120 -17.29 -9.70 -9.07
CA GLY A 120 -17.48 -10.10 -7.67
C GLY A 120 -18.87 -10.70 -7.49
N LEU A 121 -19.10 -11.48 -6.43
CA LEU A 121 -20.39 -12.17 -6.19
C LEU A 121 -21.63 -11.26 -6.34
N TRP A 122 -21.48 -9.95 -6.12
CA TRP A 122 -22.52 -8.95 -6.36
C TRP A 122 -22.75 -8.62 -7.85
N GLY A 123 -21.73 -8.62 -8.70
CA GLY A 123 -21.84 -8.41 -10.15
C GLY A 123 -22.42 -9.59 -10.94
N LYS A 124 -22.57 -10.77 -10.32
CA LYS A 124 -23.33 -11.91 -10.86
C LYS A 124 -24.82 -11.91 -10.48
N LEU A 125 -25.22 -11.13 -9.47
CA LEU A 125 -26.61 -11.08 -9.01
C LEU A 125 -27.40 -9.94 -9.66
N PHE A 126 -26.72 -8.94 -10.25
CA PHE A 126 -27.34 -7.75 -10.84
C PHE A 126 -27.05 -7.56 -12.34
N ASN A 127 -26.66 -8.63 -13.04
CA ASN A 127 -26.63 -8.73 -14.51
C ASN A 127 -27.40 -9.96 -14.96
#